data_AF-A0A2S5CFT2-F1
#
_entry.id   AF-A0A2S5CFT2-F1
#
_cell.length_a   1.000
_cell.length_b   1.000
_cell.length_c   1.000
_cell.angle_alpha   90.00
_cell.angle_beta   90.00
_cell.angle_gamma   90.00
#
_symmetry.space_group_name_H-M   'P 1'
#
loop_
_entity.id
_entity.type
_entity.pdbx_description
1 polymer ?
#
loop_
_entity_poly.entity_id
_entity_poly.type
_entity_poly.pdbx_seq_one_letter_code
_entity_poly.pdbx_strand_id
1 'polypeptide(L)'
;MSATQQAIKQTLQDGQDTQALTVIPASTSAVSLGTLHAANAAALVAGAAELAGQLACVIDKQHLATTIKGKRFVNVEGWTTLATMLGVTAREVATVESEGIYTAIVELVRMSDGACVSRASAECGSPDELDKYGKPVWSTRPRYARRSMAQTRATGKACRLAFSWIMSLAGYEVTPAEEMTPLVESGQMQEPPPPLRISPSQLKLLEAQIRDYGLDRGRVEASVKAAWKIALLSELSLPQFEKLLVQLEKWANKEYAKAQAASALCRDVADF
;
A
#
# COMPACT_ATOMS: atom_id res chain seq x y z
N MET A 1 -55.87 -9.74 -70.75
CA MET A 1 -55.49 -9.37 -69.36
C MET A 1 -55.28 -10.63 -68.52
N SER A 2 -54.31 -11.49 -68.89
CA SER A 2 -54.21 -12.87 -68.39
C SER A 2 -52.78 -13.27 -67.99
N ALA A 3 -51.87 -12.32 -67.81
CA ALA A 3 -50.48 -12.60 -67.45
C ALA A 3 -50.09 -12.10 -66.04
N THR A 4 -50.91 -11.24 -65.43
CA THR A 4 -50.55 -10.56 -64.17
C THR A 4 -51.04 -11.29 -62.91
N GLN A 5 -52.02 -12.19 -63.03
CA GLN A 5 -52.53 -12.96 -61.87
C GLN A 5 -51.83 -14.31 -61.66
N GLN A 6 -51.03 -14.78 -62.62
CA GLN A 6 -50.23 -16.00 -62.45
C GLN A 6 -48.92 -15.76 -61.68
N ALA A 7 -48.41 -14.53 -61.66
CA ALA A 7 -47.21 -14.16 -60.91
C ALA A 7 -47.44 -14.03 -59.39
N ILE A 8 -48.69 -14.05 -58.91
CA ILE A 8 -49.04 -13.86 -57.49
C ILE A 8 -49.33 -15.20 -56.80
N LYS A 9 -49.62 -16.28 -57.55
CA LYS A 9 -49.87 -17.62 -56.98
C LYS A 9 -48.62 -18.49 -56.86
N GLN A 10 -47.48 -18.06 -57.39
CA GLN A 10 -46.23 -18.82 -57.31
C GLN A 10 -45.35 -18.42 -56.11
N THR A 11 -45.79 -17.47 -55.29
CA THR A 11 -45.02 -16.93 -54.15
C THR A 11 -45.38 -17.55 -52.79
N LEU A 12 -46.17 -18.62 -52.76
CA LEU A 12 -46.68 -19.20 -51.50
C LEU A 12 -46.37 -20.70 -51.30
N GLN A 13 -45.51 -21.28 -52.13
CA GLN A 13 -45.05 -22.66 -51.98
C GLN A 13 -43.56 -22.73 -52.27
N ASP A 14 -42.76 -22.29 -51.30
CA ASP A 14 -41.43 -22.85 -51.03
C ASP A 14 -40.91 -22.26 -49.70
N GLY A 15 -40.34 -23.12 -48.87
CA GLY A 15 -39.61 -22.70 -47.68
C GLY A 15 -40.33 -22.93 -46.34
N GLN A 16 -40.74 -24.17 -46.07
CA GLN A 16 -40.62 -24.67 -44.70
C GLN A 16 -39.13 -24.80 -44.37
N ASP A 17 -38.49 -23.71 -43.97
CA ASP A 17 -37.23 -23.77 -43.25
C ASP A 17 -37.45 -23.18 -41.87
N THR A 18 -37.81 -24.07 -40.95
CA THR A 18 -37.75 -23.84 -39.52
C THR A 18 -36.28 -23.64 -39.18
N GLN A 19 -35.77 -22.41 -39.32
CA GLN A 19 -34.50 -22.04 -38.73
C GLN A 19 -34.69 -22.12 -37.22
N ALA A 20 -34.32 -23.28 -36.66
CA ALA A 20 -34.12 -23.43 -35.24
C ALA A 20 -33.17 -22.30 -34.82
N LEU A 21 -33.69 -21.34 -34.06
CA LEU A 21 -32.90 -20.39 -33.31
C LEU A 21 -32.07 -21.19 -32.32
N THR A 22 -30.87 -21.58 -32.75
CA THR A 22 -29.85 -22.12 -31.87
C THR A 22 -29.50 -21.00 -30.90
N VAL A 23 -30.07 -21.05 -29.71
CA VAL A 23 -29.67 -20.22 -28.58
C VAL A 23 -28.22 -20.61 -28.28
N ILE A 24 -27.27 -19.87 -28.83
CA ILE A 24 -25.87 -19.96 -28.42
C ILE A 24 -25.89 -19.47 -26.96
N PRO A 25 -25.59 -20.32 -25.96
CA PRO A 25 -25.48 -19.83 -24.60
C PRO A 25 -24.41 -18.74 -24.61
N ALA A 26 -24.78 -17.54 -24.18
CA ALA A 26 -23.81 -16.48 -23.97
C ALA A 26 -22.81 -17.01 -22.94
N SER A 27 -21.64 -17.43 -23.41
CA SER A 27 -20.53 -17.78 -22.54
C SER A 27 -20.33 -16.60 -21.61
N THR A 28 -20.58 -16.79 -20.32
CA THR A 28 -20.24 -15.81 -19.29
C THR A 28 -18.72 -15.69 -19.29
N SER A 29 -18.20 -14.80 -20.13
CA SER A 29 -16.78 -14.51 -20.23
C SER A 29 -16.33 -14.03 -18.87
N ALA A 30 -15.45 -14.81 -18.23
CA ALA A 30 -14.81 -14.40 -16.98
C ALA A 30 -14.17 -13.03 -17.17
N VAL A 31 -14.39 -12.12 -16.21
CA VAL A 31 -13.75 -10.80 -16.24
C VAL A 31 -12.26 -10.99 -15.98
N SER A 32 -11.42 -10.59 -16.94
CA SER A 32 -9.96 -10.65 -16.85
C SER A 32 -9.38 -9.25 -16.71
N LEU A 33 -8.96 -8.89 -15.50
CA LEU A 33 -8.15 -7.72 -15.22
C LEU A 33 -6.68 -8.15 -15.11
N GLY A 34 -6.09 -8.48 -16.26
CA GLY A 34 -4.74 -9.02 -16.29
C GLY A 34 -4.72 -10.46 -15.76
N THR A 35 -3.98 -10.72 -14.67
CA THR A 35 -3.97 -12.03 -13.99
C THR A 35 -5.18 -12.27 -13.10
N LEU A 36 -5.92 -11.22 -12.72
CA LEU A 36 -7.08 -11.32 -11.85
C LEU A 36 -8.31 -11.76 -12.65
N HIS A 37 -8.71 -13.01 -12.47
CA HIS A 37 -9.87 -13.62 -13.13
C HIS A 37 -10.93 -13.94 -12.08
N ALA A 38 -12.17 -13.49 -12.30
CA ALA A 38 -13.26 -13.76 -11.38
C ALA A 38 -14.54 -14.18 -12.10
N ALA A 39 -15.22 -15.19 -11.53
CA ALA A 39 -16.51 -15.69 -12.02
C ALA A 39 -17.68 -14.77 -11.62
N ASN A 40 -17.51 -13.95 -10.58
CA ASN A 40 -18.52 -13.00 -10.10
C ASN A 40 -17.85 -11.85 -9.33
N ALA A 41 -18.62 -10.80 -9.01
CA ALA A 41 -18.13 -9.61 -8.32
C ALA A 41 -17.54 -9.89 -6.93
N ALA A 42 -18.12 -10.83 -6.16
CA ALA A 42 -17.62 -11.16 -4.83
C ALA A 42 -16.23 -11.80 -4.89
N ALA A 43 -16.03 -12.74 -5.82
CA ALA A 43 -14.72 -13.34 -6.09
C ALA A 43 -13.69 -12.31 -6.58
N LEU A 44 -14.13 -11.33 -7.38
CA LEU A 44 -13.27 -10.25 -7.87
C LEU A 44 -12.73 -9.40 -6.72
N VAL A 45 -13.62 -8.95 -5.83
CA VAL A 45 -13.25 -8.13 -4.67
C VAL A 45 -12.39 -8.92 -3.70
N ALA A 46 -12.70 -10.20 -3.46
CA ALA A 46 -11.91 -11.05 -2.57
C ALA A 46 -10.47 -11.24 -3.08
N GLY A 47 -10.30 -11.59 -4.37
CA GLY A 47 -8.97 -11.74 -4.96
C GLY A 47 -8.18 -10.42 -4.98
N ALA A 48 -8.87 -9.30 -5.20
CA ALA A 48 -8.23 -7.99 -5.15
C ALA A 48 -7.83 -7.56 -3.73
N ALA A 49 -8.62 -7.90 -2.72
CA ALA A 49 -8.28 -7.65 -1.32
C ALA A 49 -7.06 -8.48 -0.88
N GLU A 50 -6.97 -9.75 -1.31
CA GLU A 50 -5.79 -10.58 -1.08
C GLU A 50 -4.54 -9.97 -1.74
N LEU A 51 -4.66 -9.58 -3.02
CA LEU A 51 -3.57 -8.94 -3.76
C LEU A 51 -3.16 -7.61 -3.11
N ALA A 52 -4.12 -6.80 -2.66
CA ALA A 52 -3.89 -5.55 -1.95
C ALA A 52 -3.10 -5.76 -0.64
N GLY A 53 -3.40 -6.82 0.11
CA GLY A 53 -2.65 -7.19 1.31
C GLY A 53 -1.18 -7.54 1.01
N GLN A 54 -0.93 -8.32 -0.05
CA GLN A 54 0.43 -8.65 -0.48
C GLN A 54 1.18 -7.41 -0.99
N LEU A 55 0.50 -6.56 -1.77
CA LEU A 55 1.06 -5.31 -2.25
C LEU A 55 1.46 -4.37 -1.09
N ALA A 56 0.60 -4.23 -0.07
CA ALA A 56 0.89 -3.40 1.09
C ALA A 56 2.16 -3.84 1.82
N CYS A 57 2.37 -5.16 1.97
CA CYS A 57 3.60 -5.69 2.55
C CYS A 57 4.84 -5.26 1.77
N VAL A 58 4.79 -5.30 0.43
CA VAL A 58 5.90 -4.87 -0.43
C VAL A 58 6.13 -3.37 -0.34
N ILE A 59 5.07 -2.56 -0.44
CA ILE A 59 5.16 -1.10 -0.37
C ILE A 59 5.77 -0.66 0.97
N ASP A 60 5.33 -1.25 2.08
CA ASP A 60 5.80 -0.91 3.42
C ASP A 60 7.25 -1.35 3.64
N LYS A 61 7.59 -2.58 3.25
CA LYS A 61 8.93 -3.14 3.43
C LYS A 61 9.98 -2.42 2.57
N GLN A 62 9.60 -1.96 1.39
CA GLN A 62 10.51 -1.30 0.44
C GLN A 62 10.39 0.23 0.45
N HIS A 63 9.56 0.79 1.35
CA HIS A 63 9.35 2.23 1.47
C HIS A 63 8.88 2.91 0.18
N LEU A 64 7.96 2.27 -0.58
CA LEU A 64 7.47 2.77 -1.87
C LEU A 64 6.31 3.78 -1.75
N ALA A 65 6.18 4.43 -0.60
CA ALA A 65 5.17 5.44 -0.35
C ALA A 65 5.75 6.64 0.40
N THR A 66 5.34 7.83 -0.01
CA THR A 66 5.72 9.10 0.60
C THR A 66 4.58 9.62 1.47
N THR A 67 4.89 9.99 2.71
CA THR A 67 3.91 10.62 3.60
C THR A 67 3.85 12.12 3.34
N ILE A 68 2.67 12.62 2.95
CA ILE A 68 2.41 14.04 2.70
C ILE A 68 1.18 14.44 3.52
N LYS A 69 1.32 15.44 4.40
CA LYS A 69 0.25 15.89 5.32
C LYS A 69 -0.43 14.72 6.09
N GLY A 70 0.39 13.79 6.62
CA GLY A 70 -0.08 12.64 7.38
C GLY A 70 -0.72 11.50 6.57
N LYS A 71 -0.88 11.68 5.25
CA LYS A 71 -1.43 10.69 4.34
C LYS A 71 -0.33 10.01 3.53
N ARG A 72 -0.52 8.74 3.18
CA ARG A 72 0.48 7.92 2.47
C ARG A 72 0.14 7.85 0.99
N PHE A 73 0.96 8.48 0.15
CA PHE A 73 0.84 8.47 -1.30
C PHE A 73 1.87 7.52 -1.90
N VAL A 74 1.43 6.63 -2.77
CA VAL A 74 2.31 5.60 -3.34
C VAL A 74 3.13 6.20 -4.47
N ASN A 75 4.44 5.93 -4.45
CA ASN A 75 5.37 6.33 -5.51
C ASN A 75 5.13 5.48 -6.76
N VAL A 76 5.63 5.92 -7.91
CA VAL A 76 5.48 5.20 -9.19
C VAL A 76 5.93 3.73 -9.11
N GLU A 77 6.93 3.41 -8.29
CA GLU A 77 7.43 2.05 -8.10
C GLU A 77 6.38 1.13 -7.45
N GLY A 78 5.59 1.64 -6.50
CA GLY A 78 4.49 0.87 -5.91
C GLY A 78 3.34 0.66 -6.90
N TRP A 79 3.04 1.66 -7.72
CA TRP A 79 2.04 1.55 -8.79
C TRP A 79 2.43 0.53 -9.87
N THR A 80 3.69 0.56 -10.30
CA THR A 80 4.20 -0.39 -11.31
C THR A 80 4.39 -1.79 -10.73
N THR A 81 4.65 -1.93 -9.42
CA THR A 81 4.59 -3.22 -8.72
C THR A 81 3.20 -3.82 -8.81
N LEU A 82 2.15 -3.04 -8.51
CA LEU A 82 0.75 -3.48 -8.67
C LEU A 82 0.44 -3.87 -10.12
N ALA A 83 0.83 -3.05 -11.09
CA ALA A 83 0.64 -3.38 -12.51
C ALA A 83 1.31 -4.72 -12.87
N THR A 84 2.54 -4.93 -12.41
CA THR A 84 3.30 -6.17 -12.66
C THR A 84 2.64 -7.39 -12.03
N MET A 85 2.13 -7.28 -10.79
CA MET A 85 1.36 -8.36 -10.14
C MET A 85 0.12 -8.75 -10.95
N LEU A 86 -0.48 -7.79 -11.65
CA LEU A 86 -1.60 -7.99 -12.55
C LEU A 86 -1.18 -8.42 -13.97
N GLY A 87 0.10 -8.64 -14.25
CA GLY A 87 0.58 -9.02 -15.58
C GLY A 87 0.48 -7.88 -16.61
N VAL A 88 0.62 -6.64 -16.14
CA VAL A 88 0.53 -5.42 -16.94
C VAL A 88 1.83 -4.61 -16.80
N THR A 89 2.31 -4.04 -17.90
CA THR A 89 3.52 -3.20 -17.91
C THR A 89 3.26 -1.84 -18.54
N ALA A 90 4.03 -0.83 -18.14
CA ALA A 90 3.96 0.50 -18.72
C ALA A 90 4.76 0.57 -20.03
N ARG A 91 4.20 1.25 -21.02
CA ARG A 91 4.82 1.50 -22.33
C ARG A 91 4.67 2.97 -22.68
N GLU A 92 5.80 3.65 -22.89
CA GLU A 92 5.78 5.00 -23.48
C GLU A 92 5.22 4.94 -24.90
N VAL A 93 4.25 5.80 -25.19
CA VAL A 93 3.71 5.98 -26.55
C VAL A 93 4.38 7.17 -27.23
N ALA A 94 4.45 8.29 -26.55
CA ALA A 94 5.03 9.52 -27.07
C ALA A 94 5.43 10.45 -25.92
N THR A 95 6.48 11.24 -26.15
CA THR A 95 6.79 12.40 -25.31
C THR A 95 7.14 13.57 -26.21
N VAL A 96 6.40 14.67 -26.07
CA VAL A 96 6.60 15.91 -26.85
C VAL A 96 7.06 17.03 -25.92
N GLU A 97 7.96 17.88 -26.42
CA GLU A 97 8.38 19.11 -25.75
C GLU A 97 7.77 20.30 -26.47
N SER A 98 7.14 21.20 -25.71
CA SER A 98 6.64 22.49 -26.20
C SER A 98 7.00 23.56 -25.16
N GLU A 99 7.73 24.60 -25.58
CA GLU A 99 8.09 25.73 -24.70
C GLU A 99 8.77 25.32 -23.37
N GLY A 100 9.52 24.22 -23.38
CA GLY A 100 10.19 23.68 -22.19
C GLY A 100 9.32 22.83 -21.26
N ILE A 101 8.05 22.61 -21.64
CA ILE A 101 7.12 21.69 -20.98
C ILE A 101 7.13 20.36 -21.73
N TYR A 102 7.35 19.27 -21.00
CA TYR A 102 7.28 17.92 -21.54
C TYR A 102 5.92 17.31 -21.27
N THR A 103 5.22 16.87 -22.31
CA THR A 103 3.99 16.09 -22.19
C THR A 103 4.26 14.65 -22.63
N ALA A 104 4.16 13.71 -21.70
CA ALA A 104 4.32 12.28 -21.98
C ALA A 104 2.96 11.57 -22.03
N ILE A 105 2.85 10.57 -22.89
CA ILE A 105 1.70 9.66 -23.03
C ILE A 105 2.21 8.25 -22.76
N VAL A 106 1.61 7.58 -21.79
CA VAL A 106 1.95 6.21 -21.39
C VAL A 106 0.71 5.34 -21.46
N GLU A 107 0.89 4.12 -21.97
CA GLU A 107 -0.08 3.04 -21.91
C GLU A 107 0.32 2.01 -20.86
N LEU A 108 -0.68 1.39 -20.26
CA LEU A 108 -0.52 0.11 -19.59
C LEU A 108 -0.95 -0.99 -20.54
N VAL A 109 -0.06 -1.94 -20.82
CA VAL A 109 -0.30 -3.04 -21.73
C VAL A 109 -0.26 -4.37 -20.98
N ARG A 110 -1.23 -5.24 -21.28
CA ARG A 110 -1.23 -6.61 -20.76
C ARG A 110 -0.10 -7.38 -21.44
N MET A 111 0.72 -8.06 -20.63
CA MET A 111 1.92 -8.74 -21.12
C MET A 111 1.62 -9.94 -22.04
N SER A 112 0.44 -10.57 -21.89
CA SER A 112 0.09 -11.80 -22.63
C SER A 112 -0.28 -11.57 -24.10
N ASP A 113 -0.93 -10.44 -24.41
CA ASP A 113 -1.51 -10.16 -25.72
C ASP A 113 -1.21 -8.75 -26.23
N GLY A 114 -0.55 -7.91 -25.43
CA GLY A 114 -0.26 -6.51 -25.76
C GLY A 114 -1.48 -5.59 -25.72
N ALA A 115 -2.63 -6.04 -25.23
CA ALA A 115 -3.84 -5.24 -25.16
C ALA A 115 -3.65 -4.02 -24.24
N CYS A 116 -4.10 -2.86 -24.70
CA CYS A 116 -4.06 -1.63 -23.91
C CYS A 116 -5.14 -1.68 -22.81
N VAL A 117 -4.70 -1.69 -21.56
CA VAL A 117 -5.55 -1.73 -20.35
C VAL A 117 -5.92 -0.33 -19.89
N SER A 118 -5.00 0.62 -20.03
CA SER A 118 -5.19 2.02 -19.63
C SER A 118 -4.23 2.92 -20.39
N ARG A 119 -4.57 4.20 -20.52
CA ARG A 119 -3.74 5.22 -21.17
C ARG A 119 -3.88 6.53 -20.43
N ALA A 120 -2.77 7.22 -20.19
CA ALA A 120 -2.79 8.53 -19.57
C ALA A 120 -1.69 9.44 -20.13
N SER A 121 -1.89 10.73 -19.94
CA SER A 121 -0.88 11.76 -20.20
C SER A 121 -0.61 12.61 -18.96
N ALA A 122 0.62 13.09 -18.85
CA ALA A 122 1.03 14.03 -17.82
C ALA A 122 2.12 14.97 -18.34
N GLU A 123 2.20 16.14 -17.71
CA GLU A 123 3.15 17.18 -18.04
C GLU A 123 4.18 17.44 -16.93
N CYS A 124 5.34 17.96 -17.31
CA CYS A 124 6.39 18.38 -16.40
C CYS A 124 7.21 19.54 -16.97
N GLY A 125 7.59 20.48 -16.10
CA GLY A 125 8.45 21.60 -16.46
C GLY A 125 7.70 22.91 -16.71
N SER A 126 6.40 22.95 -16.42
CA SER A 126 5.62 24.18 -16.48
C SER A 126 6.11 25.20 -15.45
N PRO A 127 6.21 26.51 -15.81
CA PRO A 127 6.74 27.54 -14.91
C PRO A 127 5.80 27.90 -13.76
N ASP A 128 4.52 27.55 -13.85
CA ASP A 128 3.52 27.69 -12.78
C ASP A 128 3.59 26.56 -11.72
N GLU A 129 4.40 25.52 -11.97
CA GLU A 129 4.68 24.49 -10.98
C GLU A 129 5.69 25.01 -9.95
N LEU A 130 5.17 25.66 -8.91
CA LEU A 130 5.92 26.35 -7.87
C LEU A 130 5.93 25.58 -6.54
N ASP A 131 7.02 25.72 -5.79
CA ASP A 131 7.09 25.31 -4.39
C ASP A 131 6.38 26.31 -3.47
N LYS A 132 6.35 26.01 -2.17
CA LYS A 132 5.72 26.87 -1.15
C LYS A 132 6.32 28.28 -1.03
N TYR A 133 7.49 28.53 -1.61
CA TYR A 133 8.16 29.84 -1.65
C TYR A 133 8.00 30.54 -3.01
N GLY A 134 7.17 30.00 -3.90
CA GLY A 134 7.00 30.53 -5.26
C GLY A 134 8.18 30.24 -6.17
N LYS A 135 9.08 29.30 -5.82
CA LYS A 135 10.21 28.93 -6.67
C LYS A 135 9.82 27.78 -7.60
N PRO A 136 10.25 27.78 -8.87
CA PRO A 136 9.88 26.70 -9.78
C PRO A 136 10.49 25.36 -9.37
N VAL A 137 9.66 24.31 -9.36
CA VAL A 137 10.06 22.96 -8.93
C VAL A 137 10.82 22.23 -10.05
N TRP A 138 10.27 22.28 -11.26
CA TRP A 138 10.75 21.48 -12.40
C TRP A 138 11.23 22.29 -13.60
N SER A 139 10.71 23.49 -13.85
CA SER A 139 11.06 24.26 -15.06
C SER A 139 12.55 24.61 -15.17
N THR A 140 13.23 24.73 -14.03
CA THR A 140 14.68 25.00 -13.93
C THR A 140 15.56 23.74 -14.02
N ARG A 141 14.96 22.54 -13.99
CA ARG A 141 15.70 21.27 -14.02
C ARG A 141 16.22 20.96 -15.43
N PRO A 142 17.30 20.17 -15.58
CA PRO A 142 17.79 19.72 -16.88
C PRO A 142 16.71 19.07 -17.74
N ARG A 143 16.79 19.22 -19.06
CA ARG A 143 15.79 18.70 -20.03
C ARG A 143 15.51 17.20 -19.85
N TYR A 144 16.55 16.38 -19.67
CA TYR A 144 16.39 14.93 -19.47
C TYR A 144 15.57 14.59 -18.22
N ALA A 145 15.74 15.35 -17.13
CA ALA A 145 15.06 15.11 -15.86
C ALA A 145 13.58 15.47 -15.95
N ARG A 146 13.26 16.60 -16.62
CA ARG A 146 11.87 16.98 -16.91
C ARG A 146 11.16 15.94 -17.78
N ARG A 147 11.81 15.50 -18.87
CA ARG A 147 11.29 14.45 -19.74
C ARG A 147 10.99 13.17 -18.97
N SER A 148 11.95 12.70 -18.18
CA SER A 148 11.80 11.49 -17.36
C SER A 148 10.65 11.63 -16.36
N MET A 149 10.56 12.77 -15.66
CA MET A 149 9.49 13.00 -14.70
C MET A 149 8.10 13.09 -15.32
N ALA A 150 7.96 13.67 -16.53
CA ALA A 150 6.70 13.62 -17.27
C ALA A 150 6.25 12.17 -17.51
N GLN A 151 7.18 11.29 -17.87
CA GLN A 151 6.91 9.86 -18.07
C GLN A 151 6.56 9.15 -16.78
N THR A 152 7.26 9.46 -15.69
CA THR A 152 6.96 8.96 -14.35
C THR A 152 5.53 9.32 -13.94
N ARG A 153 5.14 10.59 -14.07
CA ARG A 153 3.78 11.06 -13.77
C ARG A 153 2.74 10.37 -14.65
N ALA A 154 2.98 10.29 -15.96
CA ALA A 154 2.06 9.64 -16.89
C ALA A 154 1.89 8.15 -16.55
N THR A 155 2.96 7.48 -16.14
CA THR A 155 2.95 6.07 -15.71
C THR A 155 2.12 5.89 -14.44
N GLY A 156 2.38 6.70 -13.40
CA GLY A 156 1.60 6.67 -12.16
C GLY A 156 0.11 6.94 -12.42
N LYS A 157 -0.20 7.92 -13.27
CA LYS A 157 -1.58 8.24 -13.67
C LYS A 157 -2.26 7.11 -14.43
N ALA A 158 -1.57 6.48 -15.38
CA ALA A 158 -2.12 5.33 -16.12
C ALA A 158 -2.45 4.16 -15.18
N CYS A 159 -1.58 3.89 -14.20
CA CYS A 159 -1.81 2.91 -13.14
C CYS A 159 -2.99 3.29 -12.25
N ARG A 160 -3.07 4.54 -11.80
CA ARG A 160 -4.19 5.05 -10.99
C ARG A 160 -5.53 4.86 -11.69
N LEU A 161 -5.62 5.22 -12.97
CA LEU A 161 -6.87 5.09 -13.74
C LEU A 161 -7.35 3.63 -13.82
N ALA A 162 -6.42 2.66 -13.89
CA ALA A 162 -6.76 1.25 -13.97
C ALA A 162 -7.01 0.60 -12.59
N PHE A 163 -6.20 0.93 -11.59
CA PHE A 163 -6.01 0.10 -10.40
C PHE A 163 -6.17 0.84 -9.06
N SER A 164 -6.61 2.11 -9.08
CA SER A 164 -6.79 2.90 -7.85
C SER A 164 -7.66 2.24 -6.78
N TRP A 165 -8.68 1.48 -7.18
CA TRP A 165 -9.54 0.77 -6.24
C TRP A 165 -8.78 -0.31 -5.44
N ILE A 166 -7.84 -1.02 -6.06
CA ILE A 166 -6.97 -1.99 -5.36
C ILE A 166 -6.02 -1.26 -4.42
N MET A 167 -5.48 -0.12 -4.86
CA MET A 167 -4.61 0.71 -4.02
C MET A 167 -5.35 1.25 -2.78
N SER A 168 -6.64 1.58 -2.94
CA SER A 168 -7.51 1.97 -1.83
C SER A 168 -7.79 0.80 -0.87
N LEU A 169 -7.99 -0.43 -1.38
CA LEU A 169 -8.11 -1.63 -0.54
C LEU A 169 -6.83 -1.89 0.26
N ALA A 170 -5.66 -1.53 -0.28
CA ALA A 170 -4.38 -1.64 0.41
C ALA A 170 -4.15 -0.54 1.48
N GLY A 171 -5.07 0.42 1.61
CA GLY A 171 -5.02 1.46 2.64
C GLY A 171 -4.17 2.69 2.29
N TYR A 172 -3.87 2.90 1.01
CA TYR A 172 -3.12 4.09 0.55
C TYR A 172 -4.01 5.10 -0.16
N GLU A 173 -3.52 6.35 -0.25
CA GLU A 173 -4.13 7.36 -1.10
C GLU A 173 -3.95 6.98 -2.58
N VAL A 174 -5.00 7.25 -3.37
CA VAL A 174 -5.05 6.83 -4.77
C VAL A 174 -4.35 7.79 -5.72
N THR A 175 -3.97 8.98 -5.26
CA THR A 175 -3.18 9.92 -6.06
C THR A 175 -1.71 9.50 -6.01
N PRO A 176 -1.01 9.33 -7.15
CA PRO A 176 0.42 9.07 -7.14
C PRO A 176 1.20 10.19 -6.44
N ALA A 177 2.28 9.83 -5.75
CA ALA A 177 3.10 10.80 -5.03
C ALA A 177 3.67 11.89 -5.95
N GLU A 178 3.97 11.57 -7.21
CA GLU A 178 4.57 12.49 -8.18
C GLU A 178 3.60 13.54 -8.75
N GLU A 179 2.29 13.34 -8.53
CA GLU A 179 1.25 14.34 -8.83
C GLU A 179 0.99 15.29 -7.64
N MET A 180 1.56 14.98 -6.47
CA MET A 180 1.41 15.82 -5.28
C MET A 180 2.52 16.87 -5.26
N THR A 181 2.19 18.11 -5.64
CA THR A 181 3.07 19.25 -5.35
C THR A 181 3.16 19.38 -3.83
N PRO A 182 4.36 19.42 -3.22
CA PRO A 182 4.50 19.61 -1.78
C PRO A 182 4.14 21.05 -1.40
N LEU A 183 2.85 21.37 -1.44
CA LEU A 183 2.26 22.52 -0.77
C LEU A 183 2.28 22.22 0.72
N VAL A 184 3.42 22.50 1.36
CA VAL A 184 3.48 22.56 2.82
C VAL A 184 2.83 23.88 3.22
N GLU A 185 1.55 23.83 3.58
CA GLU A 185 0.98 24.87 4.43
C GLU A 185 1.64 24.80 5.80
N SER A 186 2.02 25.99 6.26
CA SER A 186 2.46 26.30 7.60
C SER A 186 1.64 25.60 8.68
N GLY A 187 2.34 24.85 9.54
CA GLY A 187 1.96 24.75 10.95
C GLY A 187 0.77 23.85 11.28
N GLN A 188 0.82 22.58 10.90
CA GLN A 188 0.57 21.53 11.88
C GLN A 188 1.70 20.51 11.75
N MET A 189 2.63 20.58 12.69
CA MET A 189 3.52 19.49 13.02
C MET A 189 2.61 18.35 13.51
N GLN A 190 2.04 17.58 12.57
CA GLN A 190 1.49 16.28 12.94
C GLN A 190 2.68 15.49 13.45
N GLU A 191 2.66 15.30 14.77
CA GLU A 191 3.61 14.48 15.50
C GLU A 191 3.79 13.18 14.70
N PRO A 192 5.04 12.71 14.51
CA PRO A 192 5.28 11.42 13.86
C PRO A 192 4.32 10.39 14.45
N PRO A 193 3.77 9.45 13.66
CA PRO A 193 2.85 8.43 14.18
C PRO A 193 3.50 7.87 15.45
N PRO A 194 2.78 7.85 16.59
CA PRO A 194 3.39 7.57 17.87
C PRO A 194 4.18 6.26 17.72
N PRO A 195 5.50 6.28 17.98
CA PRO A 195 6.34 5.12 17.72
C PRO A 195 5.70 3.92 18.41
N LEU A 196 5.42 2.84 17.67
CA LEU A 196 4.64 1.67 18.10
C LEU A 196 4.87 1.36 19.59
N ARG A 197 4.02 1.96 20.43
CA ARG A 197 4.08 1.84 21.88
C ARG A 197 3.46 0.51 22.26
N ILE A 198 3.83 0.01 23.42
CA ILE A 198 3.21 -1.19 23.96
C ILE A 198 1.70 -0.96 24.13
N SER A 199 0.89 -1.97 23.81
CA SER A 199 -0.55 -1.92 23.97
C SER A 199 -0.93 -1.94 25.46
N PRO A 200 -2.15 -1.51 25.85
CA PRO A 200 -2.63 -1.62 27.23
C PRO A 200 -2.55 -3.05 27.79
N SER A 201 -2.74 -4.06 26.94
CA SER A 201 -2.60 -5.47 27.29
C SER A 201 -1.15 -5.85 27.62
N GLN A 202 -0.19 -5.32 26.86
CA GLN A 202 1.24 -5.55 27.10
C GLN A 202 1.72 -4.84 28.37
N LEU A 203 1.22 -3.64 28.65
CA LEU A 203 1.48 -2.95 29.91
C LEU A 203 0.94 -3.75 31.10
N LYS A 204 -0.29 -4.25 31.00
CA LYS A 204 -0.89 -5.10 32.04
C LYS A 204 -0.10 -6.39 32.28
N LEU A 205 0.45 -6.99 31.22
CA LEU A 205 1.34 -8.14 31.32
C LEU A 205 2.64 -7.78 32.05
N LEU A 206 3.25 -6.65 31.71
CA LEU A 206 4.47 -6.16 32.36
C LEU A 206 4.25 -5.95 33.86
N GLU A 207 3.16 -5.29 34.24
CA GLU A 207 2.80 -5.03 35.63
C GLU A 207 2.55 -6.31 36.41
N ALA A 208 1.86 -7.27 35.80
CA ALA A 208 1.67 -8.59 36.40
C ALA A 208 3.02 -9.28 36.63
N GLN A 209 3.92 -9.24 35.66
CA GLN A 209 5.21 -9.91 35.74
C GLN A 209 6.17 -9.28 36.76
N ILE A 210 6.15 -7.94 36.91
CA ILE A 210 6.89 -7.25 37.97
C ILE A 210 6.41 -7.71 39.35
N ARG A 211 5.09 -7.80 39.54
CA ARG A 211 4.49 -8.27 40.79
C ARG A 211 4.82 -9.74 41.06
N ASP A 212 4.69 -10.60 40.06
CA ASP A 212 4.90 -12.04 40.20
C ASP A 212 6.37 -12.38 40.49
N TYR A 213 7.32 -11.58 39.98
CA TYR A 213 8.74 -11.66 40.34
C TYR A 213 9.11 -10.98 41.68
N GLY A 214 8.15 -10.36 42.37
CA GLY A 214 8.39 -9.66 43.63
C GLY A 214 9.31 -8.44 43.50
N LEU A 215 9.44 -7.88 42.30
CA LEU A 215 10.33 -6.76 42.03
C LEU A 215 9.67 -5.43 42.42
N ASP A 216 10.46 -4.52 42.99
CA ASP A 216 9.99 -3.17 43.31
C ASP A 216 9.72 -2.36 42.04
N ARG A 217 8.47 -1.91 41.89
CA ARG A 217 8.03 -1.14 40.70
C ARG A 217 8.83 0.15 40.52
N GLY A 218 9.08 0.89 41.61
CA GLY A 218 9.80 2.16 41.56
C GLY A 218 11.24 1.99 41.05
N ARG A 219 11.90 0.90 41.42
CA ARG A 219 13.22 0.53 40.94
C ARG A 219 13.24 0.15 39.46
N VAL A 220 12.20 -0.54 38.98
CA VAL A 220 12.05 -0.86 37.55
C VAL A 220 11.86 0.41 36.74
N GLU A 221 10.98 1.32 37.18
CA GLU A 221 10.76 2.62 36.53
C GLU A 221 12.03 3.48 36.52
N ALA A 222 12.77 3.53 37.63
CA ALA A 222 14.04 4.24 37.70
C ALA A 222 15.09 3.67 36.73
N SER A 223 15.14 2.34 36.58
CA SER A 223 16.05 1.66 35.66
C SER A 223 15.68 1.90 34.20
N VAL A 224 14.38 1.90 33.86
CA VAL A 224 13.85 2.23 32.53
C VAL A 224 14.14 3.68 32.18
N LYS A 225 13.95 4.61 33.13
CA LYS A 225 14.28 6.02 32.98
C LYS A 225 15.77 6.24 32.74
N ALA A 226 16.64 5.52 33.47
CA ALA A 226 18.08 5.60 33.29
C ALA A 226 18.55 5.00 31.95
N ALA A 227 17.98 3.86 31.54
CA ALA A 227 18.42 3.13 30.34
C ALA A 227 17.90 3.75 29.04
N TRP A 228 16.66 4.24 29.02
CA TRP A 228 15.97 4.66 27.79
C TRP A 228 15.42 6.09 27.83
N LYS A 229 15.63 6.84 28.92
CA LYS A 229 15.11 8.22 29.11
C LYS A 229 13.58 8.31 29.01
N ILE A 230 12.90 7.23 29.39
CA ILE A 230 11.44 7.11 29.37
C ILE A 230 10.89 7.32 30.79
N ALA A 231 9.84 8.12 30.94
CA ALA A 231 9.28 8.44 32.27
C ALA A 231 8.24 7.42 32.73
N LEU A 232 7.49 6.81 31.80
CA LEU A 232 6.40 5.88 32.10
C LEU A 232 6.59 4.55 31.36
N LEU A 233 6.24 3.43 32.00
CA LEU A 233 6.33 2.10 31.37
C LEU A 233 5.42 1.99 30.12
N SER A 234 4.33 2.75 30.06
CA SER A 234 3.42 2.81 28.90
C SER A 234 4.07 3.41 27.64
N GLU A 235 5.18 4.14 27.78
CA GLU A 235 5.88 4.79 26.67
C GLU A 235 6.96 3.91 26.04
N LEU A 236 7.11 2.66 26.53
CA LEU A 236 8.02 1.67 25.95
C LEU A 236 7.61 1.34 24.51
N SER A 237 8.61 1.27 23.62
CA SER A 237 8.45 0.64 22.31
C SER A 237 8.49 -0.88 22.42
N LEU A 238 7.95 -1.59 21.42
CA LEU A 238 7.96 -3.07 21.39
C LEU A 238 9.36 -3.69 21.62
N PRO A 239 10.45 -3.23 20.97
CA PRO A 239 11.78 -3.80 21.21
C PRO A 239 12.33 -3.51 22.62
N GLN A 240 11.94 -2.38 23.23
CA GLN A 240 12.35 -2.05 24.60
C GLN A 240 11.59 -2.89 25.62
N PHE A 241 10.31 -3.16 25.35
CA PHE A 241 9.48 -4.05 26.16
C PHE A 241 10.05 -5.48 26.21
N GLU A 242 10.37 -6.07 25.06
CA GLU A 242 10.98 -7.41 25.00
C GLU A 242 12.31 -7.46 25.78
N LYS A 243 13.15 -6.43 25.63
CA LYS A 243 14.40 -6.32 26.38
C LYS A 243 14.16 -6.20 27.88
N LEU A 244 13.13 -5.45 28.29
CA LEU A 244 12.78 -5.28 29.69
C LEU A 244 12.33 -6.60 30.32
N LEU A 245 11.52 -7.40 29.62
CA LEU A 245 11.09 -8.71 30.11
C LEU A 245 12.28 -9.63 30.44
N VAL A 246 13.27 -9.67 29.55
CA VAL A 246 14.50 -10.44 29.76
C VAL A 246 15.32 -9.88 30.93
N GLN A 247 15.32 -8.57 31.16
CA GLN A 247 16.01 -7.96 32.30
C GLN A 247 15.32 -8.26 33.63
N LEU A 248 13.98 -8.22 33.67
CA LEU A 248 13.20 -8.54 34.87
C LEU A 248 13.48 -9.97 35.34
N GLU A 249 13.50 -10.94 34.42
CA GLU A 249 13.83 -12.33 34.73
C GLU A 249 15.25 -12.45 35.33
N LYS A 250 16.24 -11.75 34.76
CA LYS A 250 17.61 -11.74 35.30
C LYS A 250 17.68 -11.14 36.70
N TRP A 251 16.90 -10.08 36.97
CA TRP A 251 16.86 -9.47 38.29
C TRP A 251 16.19 -10.37 39.32
N ALA A 252 15.06 -10.99 38.96
CA ALA A 252 14.37 -11.95 39.80
C ALA A 252 15.29 -13.11 40.20
N ASN A 253 16.00 -13.70 39.22
CA ASN A 253 16.96 -14.78 39.47
C ASN A 253 18.10 -14.34 40.40
N LYS A 254 18.59 -13.10 40.26
CA LYS A 254 19.65 -12.56 41.12
C LYS A 254 19.17 -12.30 42.55
N GLU A 255 17.93 -11.84 42.72
CA GLU A 255 17.35 -11.62 44.06
C GLU A 255 17.03 -12.95 44.74
N TYR A 256 16.52 -13.92 44.00
CA TYR A 256 16.33 -15.29 44.48
C TYR A 256 17.66 -15.93 44.92
N ALA A 257 18.72 -15.82 44.11
CA ALA A 257 20.05 -16.33 44.47
C ALA A 257 20.62 -15.65 45.72
N LYS A 258 20.41 -14.33 45.88
CA LYS A 258 20.81 -13.60 47.09
C LYS A 258 20.03 -14.04 48.32
N ALA A 259 18.72 -14.25 48.19
CA ALA A 259 17.88 -14.73 49.27
C ALA A 259 18.27 -16.15 49.72
N GLN A 260 18.58 -17.05 48.77
CA GLN A 260 19.13 -18.37 49.09
C GLN A 260 20.48 -18.29 49.81
N ALA A 261 21.41 -17.46 49.32
CA ALA A 261 22.72 -17.30 49.95
C ALA A 261 22.62 -16.71 51.37
N ALA A 262 21.73 -15.74 51.60
CA ALA A 262 21.47 -15.18 52.92
C ALA A 262 20.80 -16.19 53.87
N SER A 263 19.89 -17.02 53.36
CA SER A 263 19.27 -18.09 54.14
C SER A 263 20.26 -19.21 54.48
N ALA A 264 21.21 -19.53 53.60
CA ALA A 264 22.29 -20.48 53.87
C ALA A 264 23.23 -19.96 54.97
N LEU A 265 23.67 -18.69 54.90
CA LEU A 265 24.47 -18.06 55.96
C LEU A 265 23.77 -18.04 57.32
N CYS A 266 22.45 -17.87 57.34
CA CYS A 266 21.68 -17.83 58.59
C CYS A 266 21.49 -19.23 59.21
N ARG A 267 21.53 -20.30 58.41
CA ARG A 267 21.54 -21.68 58.92
C ARG A 267 22.90 -22.06 59.52
N ASP A 268 24.00 -21.61 58.93
CA ASP A 268 25.35 -21.91 59.43
C ASP A 268 25.68 -21.21 60.78
N VAL A 269 24.92 -20.18 61.18
CA VAL A 269 25.07 -19.48 62.46
C VAL A 269 24.20 -20.09 63.58
N ALA A 270 23.22 -20.94 63.23
CA ALA A 270 22.31 -21.56 64.20
C ALA A 270 22.82 -22.91 64.75
N ASP A 271 23.91 -23.47 64.20
CA ASP A 271 24.52 -24.73 64.61
C ASP A 271 25.81 -24.57 65.45
N PHE A 272 25.94 -23.45 66.20
CA PHE A 272 26.96 -23.26 67.25
C PHE A 272 26.34 -22.97 68.62
#